data_AF-A0A9P4HDR3-F1
#
_entry.id   AF-A0A9P4HDR3-F1
#
_cell.length_a   1.000
_cell.length_b   1.000
_cell.length_c   1.000
_cell.angle_alpha   90.00
_cell.angle_beta   90.00
_cell.angle_gamma   90.00
#
_symmetry.space_group_name_H-M   'P 1'
#
loop_
_entity.id
_entity.type
_entity.pdbx_description
1 polymer ?
#
loop_
_entity_poly.entity_id
_entity_poly.type
_entity_poly.pdbx_seq_one_letter_code
_entity_poly.pdbx_strand_id
1 'polypeptide(L)'
;MNFVTAPLVADLFLLAILAIGREEVHDGTIGTDGIVPYDIMLFFLSLAYIAISVDASGLIRWLAFKVLQKGGKVGHRLYFYLYAFFFTLTTFIGNDPIILSGTAFLSYMTRVSANIKHPRAWIYTQFSVANIASAILVSSNPTNLVLAGAFNIKFLKYTANVIVPVVVTGIVLFPFLLYIIFHDESLIPSSIKMEDLPEELKNKKPVNPNIPYAKGELDERDSELSSDDEQEKQLSLEEILNPFLDKKGAIVGAIIMAVTLVTVLALNASSSGSGHERPVFWVTLPAAFVMFCFDLAMGWLSREETRKIAHEGRQRAKLAQAERAEVRRKSIAQIEGDAIELSESYNTDMPNEKQGEATSSRTANSDSKTSETPTTSLEEGKPTKPSQTIKRTTLASLLSETYQRAQETFPTTMTVFHHLPFALIPFAFCMFVLVQALVTKGWVPVFAYGWDHWVEKTGTVGAVGGMGFVSVILCNFAGTNIGTTILLSRIIQAWQTIHLRNNTPISDRTFWGTVYSMALGVNYGAFSLAFSASLAGMLWRDILGRKHIRVGGLEFARVNLPIIAICMVVGLTVLIGQIYVVRGEGPYYVAK
;
A
#
# COMPACT_ATOMS: atom_id res chain seq x y z
N MET A 1 -16.17 -8.98 -0.01
CA MET A 1 -15.24 -9.35 -1.10
C MET A 1 -13.97 -8.55 -0.97
N ASN A 2 -12.81 -9.15 -1.29
CA ASN A 2 -11.56 -8.42 -1.43
C ASN A 2 -11.54 -7.79 -2.85
N PHE A 3 -10.78 -6.73 -3.01
CA PHE A 3 -10.53 -6.03 -4.26
C PHE A 3 -10.15 -6.96 -5.42
N VAL A 4 -9.40 -8.04 -5.15
CA VAL A 4 -9.02 -9.03 -6.19
C VAL A 4 -10.20 -9.91 -6.59
N THR A 5 -11.01 -10.34 -5.62
CA THR A 5 -12.09 -11.30 -5.88
C THR A 5 -13.31 -10.64 -6.48
N ALA A 6 -13.51 -9.33 -6.29
CA ALA A 6 -14.69 -8.64 -6.77
C ALA A 6 -14.81 -8.59 -8.31
N PRO A 7 -13.81 -8.10 -9.06
CA PRO A 7 -13.84 -8.12 -10.52
C PRO A 7 -13.87 -9.55 -11.08
N LEU A 8 -13.13 -10.47 -10.47
CA LEU A 8 -13.13 -11.86 -10.90
C LEU A 8 -14.53 -12.50 -10.80
N VAL A 9 -15.24 -12.28 -9.69
CA VAL A 9 -16.61 -12.77 -9.52
C VAL A 9 -17.55 -12.08 -10.51
N ALA A 10 -17.34 -10.79 -10.80
CA ALA A 10 -18.12 -10.08 -11.81
C ALA A 10 -17.91 -10.70 -13.21
N ASP A 11 -16.67 -10.95 -13.62
CA ASP A 11 -16.38 -11.58 -14.91
C ASP A 11 -16.94 -13.00 -14.99
N LEU A 12 -16.76 -13.82 -13.94
CA LEU A 12 -17.31 -15.17 -13.90
C LEU A 12 -18.85 -15.15 -13.97
N PHE A 13 -19.49 -14.20 -13.30
CA PHE A 13 -20.93 -14.00 -13.39
C PHE A 13 -21.36 -13.60 -14.80
N LEU A 14 -20.68 -12.62 -15.41
CA LEU A 14 -20.96 -12.16 -16.77
C LEU A 14 -20.73 -13.26 -17.81
N LEU A 15 -19.71 -14.11 -17.64
CA LEU A 15 -19.49 -15.31 -18.45
C LEU A 15 -20.63 -16.32 -18.26
N ALA A 16 -21.06 -16.55 -17.02
CA ALA A 16 -22.12 -17.50 -16.72
C ALA A 16 -23.48 -17.09 -17.33
N ILE A 17 -23.77 -15.79 -17.40
CA ILE A 17 -24.98 -15.27 -18.06
C ILE A 17 -24.78 -15.01 -19.56
N LEU A 18 -23.62 -15.39 -20.13
CA LEU A 18 -23.25 -15.16 -21.53
C LEU A 18 -23.29 -13.68 -21.96
N ALA A 19 -23.15 -12.77 -21.01
CA ALA A 19 -23.01 -11.35 -21.29
C ALA A 19 -21.63 -11.03 -21.88
N ILE A 20 -20.59 -11.77 -21.50
CA ILE A 20 -19.27 -11.67 -22.13
C ILE A 20 -18.84 -13.04 -22.66
N GLY A 21 -17.99 -13.06 -23.68
CA GLY A 21 -17.53 -14.26 -24.35
C GLY A 21 -16.01 -14.32 -24.49
N ARG A 22 -15.56 -15.18 -25.42
CA ARG A 22 -14.14 -15.40 -25.69
C ARG A 22 -13.44 -14.14 -26.20
N GLU A 23 -14.14 -13.32 -26.98
CA GLU A 23 -13.58 -12.11 -27.58
C GLU A 23 -13.25 -11.07 -26.51
N GLU A 24 -14.17 -10.79 -25.58
CA GLU A 24 -13.93 -9.84 -24.49
C GLU A 24 -12.79 -10.29 -23.56
N VAL A 25 -12.71 -11.59 -23.27
CA VAL A 25 -11.63 -12.15 -22.46
C VAL A 25 -10.29 -12.08 -23.20
N HIS A 26 -10.28 -12.41 -24.50
CA HIS A 26 -9.09 -12.32 -25.35
C HIS A 26 -8.58 -10.88 -25.44
N ASP A 27 -9.45 -9.94 -25.79
CA ASP A 27 -9.09 -8.54 -25.98
C ASP A 27 -8.73 -7.86 -24.66
N GLY A 28 -9.37 -8.26 -23.57
CA GLY A 28 -9.03 -7.81 -22.22
C GLY A 28 -7.70 -8.38 -21.68
N THR A 29 -7.15 -9.43 -22.30
CA THR A 29 -5.88 -10.05 -21.85
C THR A 29 -4.73 -9.77 -22.80
N ILE A 30 -4.92 -9.99 -24.09
CA ILE A 30 -3.91 -9.79 -25.14
C ILE A 30 -3.88 -8.33 -25.57
N GLY A 31 -5.03 -7.64 -25.59
CA GLY A 31 -5.12 -6.22 -25.90
C GLY A 31 -5.75 -5.92 -27.25
N THR A 32 -6.22 -4.67 -27.38
CA THR A 32 -6.80 -4.09 -28.60
C THR A 32 -6.69 -2.56 -28.54
N ASP A 33 -6.72 -1.89 -29.69
CA ASP A 33 -6.57 -0.44 -29.89
C ASP A 33 -5.42 0.22 -29.10
N GLY A 34 -4.21 -0.35 -29.22
CA GLY A 34 -2.99 0.21 -28.64
C GLY A 34 -2.83 -0.01 -27.13
N ILE A 35 -3.80 -0.65 -26.47
CA ILE A 35 -3.65 -1.06 -25.07
C ILE A 35 -3.37 -2.56 -25.03
N VAL A 36 -2.16 -2.90 -24.58
CA VAL A 36 -1.67 -4.28 -24.43
C VAL A 36 -1.50 -4.58 -22.93
N PRO A 37 -2.51 -5.19 -22.27
CA PRO A 37 -2.53 -5.35 -20.83
C PRO A 37 -1.32 -6.12 -20.28
N TYR A 38 -0.94 -7.23 -20.90
CA TYR A 38 0.17 -8.05 -20.42
C TYR A 38 1.52 -7.31 -20.49
N ASP A 39 1.75 -6.47 -21.52
CA ASP A 39 2.96 -5.64 -21.63
C ASP A 39 3.06 -4.65 -20.47
N ILE A 40 1.95 -4.00 -20.15
CA ILE A 40 1.86 -3.03 -19.04
C ILE A 40 2.11 -3.74 -17.70
N MET A 41 1.50 -4.92 -17.49
CA MET A 41 1.68 -5.69 -16.26
C MET A 41 3.12 -6.19 -16.09
N LEU A 42 3.73 -6.73 -17.14
CA LEU A 42 5.13 -7.19 -17.11
C LEU A 42 6.09 -6.03 -16.84
N PHE A 43 5.90 -4.90 -17.51
CA PHE A 43 6.68 -3.69 -17.24
C PHE A 43 6.54 -3.26 -15.77
N PHE A 44 5.30 -3.17 -15.29
CA PHE A 44 5.03 -2.67 -13.94
C PHE A 44 5.62 -3.60 -12.87
N LEU A 45 5.42 -4.92 -12.98
CA LEU A 45 5.95 -5.88 -12.00
C LEU A 45 7.47 -5.92 -11.98
N SER A 46 8.11 -5.83 -13.15
CA SER A 46 9.56 -5.84 -13.24
C SER A 46 10.17 -4.58 -12.63
N LEU A 47 9.60 -3.40 -12.91
CA LEU A 47 10.05 -2.16 -12.28
C LEU A 47 9.74 -2.14 -10.77
N ALA A 48 8.57 -2.63 -10.36
CA ALA A 48 8.19 -2.77 -8.96
C ALA A 48 9.15 -3.71 -8.21
N TYR A 49 9.59 -4.82 -8.81
CA TYR A 49 10.60 -5.70 -8.22
C TYR A 49 11.88 -4.92 -7.92
N ILE A 50 12.40 -4.17 -8.90
CA ILE A 50 13.64 -3.38 -8.72
C ILE A 50 13.43 -2.33 -7.62
N ALA A 51 12.31 -1.62 -7.63
CA ALA A 51 12.02 -0.54 -6.69
C ALA A 51 11.85 -1.05 -5.25
N ILE A 52 11.14 -2.16 -5.07
CA ILE A 52 10.95 -2.80 -3.75
C ILE A 52 12.25 -3.45 -3.28
N SER A 53 13.09 -3.98 -4.18
CA SER A 53 14.41 -4.51 -3.78
C SER A 53 15.34 -3.40 -3.29
N VAL A 54 15.33 -2.23 -3.95
CA VAL A 54 15.99 -1.01 -3.44
C VAL A 54 15.45 -0.61 -2.07
N ASP A 55 14.14 -0.70 -1.84
CA ASP A 55 13.54 -0.42 -0.54
C ASP A 55 13.95 -1.44 0.54
N ALA A 56 13.93 -2.73 0.20
CA ALA A 56 14.30 -3.84 1.07
C ALA A 56 15.76 -3.73 1.53
N SER A 57 16.66 -3.15 0.72
CA SER A 57 18.03 -2.83 1.14
C SER A 57 18.11 -1.84 2.31
N GLY A 58 17.02 -1.12 2.61
CA GLY A 58 16.92 -0.10 3.65
C GLY A 58 17.35 1.30 3.20
N LEU A 59 17.67 1.50 1.91
CA LEU A 59 18.12 2.78 1.37
C LEU A 59 17.15 3.92 1.65
N ILE A 60 15.85 3.71 1.44
CA ILE A 60 14.82 4.75 1.63
C ILE A 60 14.74 5.17 3.10
N ARG A 61 14.70 4.19 4.02
CA ARG A 61 14.69 4.43 5.48
C ARG A 61 15.96 5.17 5.94
N TRP A 62 17.12 4.76 5.43
CA TRP A 62 18.39 5.41 5.73
C TRP A 62 18.44 6.86 5.23
N LEU A 63 17.95 7.12 4.01
CA LEU A 63 17.85 8.48 3.47
C LEU A 63 16.86 9.34 4.26
N ALA A 64 15.69 8.81 4.61
CA ALA A 64 14.70 9.51 5.43
C ALA A 64 15.29 9.88 6.81
N PHE A 65 16.07 8.97 7.42
CA PHE A 65 16.81 9.27 8.64
C PHE A 65 17.86 10.37 8.45
N LYS A 66 18.59 10.40 7.32
CA LYS A 66 19.51 11.50 7.02
C LYS A 66 18.80 12.84 6.86
N VAL A 67 17.61 12.84 6.26
CA VAL A 67 16.76 14.03 6.17
C VAL A 67 16.30 14.48 7.56
N LEU A 68 15.94 13.53 8.43
CA LEU A 68 15.61 13.80 9.84
C LEU A 68 16.77 14.46 10.60
N GLN A 69 17.98 13.90 10.49
CA GLN A 69 19.19 14.47 11.10
C GLN A 69 19.45 15.91 10.62
N LYS A 70 19.22 16.19 9.33
CA LYS A 70 19.39 17.53 8.74
C LYS A 70 18.29 18.52 9.13
N GLY A 71 17.05 18.06 9.30
CA GLY A 71 15.93 18.89 9.77
C GLY A 71 16.18 19.48 11.16
N GLY A 72 16.90 18.73 12.00
CA GLY A 72 17.25 19.13 13.36
C GLY A 72 16.00 19.27 14.25
N LYS A 73 16.06 20.18 15.22
CA LYS A 73 14.97 20.36 16.20
C LYS A 73 13.83 21.24 15.70
N VAL A 74 13.90 21.84 14.51
CA VAL A 74 12.87 22.77 13.99
C VAL A 74 11.79 21.99 13.23
N GLY A 75 10.56 21.94 13.73
CA GLY A 75 9.55 21.02 13.20
C GLY A 75 9.00 21.42 11.83
N HIS A 76 8.73 22.70 11.58
CA HIS A 76 8.29 23.19 10.27
C HIS A 76 9.34 22.93 9.18
N ARG A 77 10.63 23.10 9.52
CA ARG A 77 11.75 22.82 8.62
C ARG A 77 11.88 21.33 8.34
N LEU A 78 11.74 20.49 9.37
CA LEU A 78 11.73 19.04 9.19
C LEU A 78 10.57 18.60 8.30
N TYR A 79 9.37 19.13 8.55
CA TYR A 79 8.18 18.85 7.76
C TYR A 79 8.39 19.21 6.29
N PHE A 80 8.96 20.39 6.00
CA PHE A 80 9.36 20.77 4.63
C PHE A 80 10.39 19.81 4.01
N TYR A 81 11.43 19.44 4.76
CA TYR A 81 12.47 18.55 4.23
C TYR A 81 11.94 17.15 3.92
N LEU A 82 11.09 16.59 4.77
CA LEU A 82 10.45 15.30 4.51
C LEU A 82 9.42 15.41 3.36
N TYR A 83 8.66 16.50 3.27
CA TYR A 83 7.78 16.79 2.13
C TYR A 83 8.55 16.78 0.82
N ALA A 84 9.61 17.59 0.72
CA ALA A 84 10.43 17.69 -0.49
C ALA A 84 11.13 16.37 -0.80
N PHE A 85 11.64 15.67 0.21
CA PHE A 85 12.26 14.35 0.07
C PHE A 85 11.30 13.33 -0.55
N PHE A 86 10.09 13.18 0.00
CA PHE A 86 9.11 12.23 -0.53
C PHE A 86 8.64 12.64 -1.94
N PHE A 87 8.42 13.93 -2.20
CA PHE A 87 8.03 14.41 -3.53
C PHE A 87 9.09 14.04 -4.59
N THR A 88 10.36 14.36 -4.33
CA THR A 88 11.45 14.07 -5.26
C THR A 88 11.66 12.58 -5.42
N LEU A 89 11.67 11.83 -4.32
CA LEU A 89 11.97 10.40 -4.37
C LEU A 89 10.88 9.61 -5.09
N THR A 90 9.60 9.93 -4.86
CA THR A 90 8.47 9.30 -5.56
C THR A 90 8.47 9.58 -7.06
N THR A 91 8.93 10.75 -7.48
CA THR A 91 9.04 11.08 -8.91
C THR A 91 9.84 10.02 -9.67
N PHE A 92 10.93 9.51 -9.08
CA PHE A 92 11.84 8.55 -9.73
C PHE A 92 11.59 7.09 -9.39
N ILE A 93 11.28 6.79 -8.13
CA ILE A 93 11.16 5.40 -7.64
C ILE A 93 9.74 4.84 -7.84
N GLY A 94 8.73 5.71 -7.93
CA GLY A 94 7.32 5.34 -7.90
C GLY A 94 6.69 5.51 -6.52
N ASN A 95 5.37 5.44 -6.46
CA ASN A 95 4.60 5.70 -5.23
C ASN A 95 4.63 4.53 -4.24
N ASP A 96 4.59 3.28 -4.72
CA ASP A 96 4.39 2.11 -3.85
C ASP A 96 5.52 1.91 -2.82
N PRO A 97 6.83 1.91 -3.20
CA PRO A 97 7.91 1.75 -2.22
C PRO A 97 7.99 2.90 -1.22
N ILE A 98 7.61 4.11 -1.66
CA ILE A 98 7.65 5.30 -0.83
C ILE A 98 6.50 5.30 0.19
N ILE A 99 5.32 4.82 -0.20
CA ILE A 99 4.22 4.61 0.74
C ILE A 99 4.56 3.48 1.72
N LEU A 100 5.16 2.39 1.26
CA LEU A 100 5.56 1.28 2.12
C LEU A 100 6.55 1.73 3.21
N SER A 101 7.70 2.27 2.81
CA SER A 101 8.74 2.65 3.77
C SER A 101 8.52 4.00 4.43
N GLY A 102 7.97 4.97 3.70
CA GLY A 102 7.71 6.31 4.21
C GLY A 102 6.63 6.32 5.30
N THR A 103 5.53 5.59 5.10
CA THR A 103 4.46 5.48 6.10
C THR A 103 4.97 4.81 7.38
N ALA A 104 5.71 3.70 7.24
CA ALA A 104 6.31 3.02 8.39
C ALA A 104 7.28 3.94 9.14
N PHE A 105 8.22 4.58 8.43
CA PHE A 105 9.17 5.53 9.02
C PHE A 105 8.48 6.67 9.77
N LEU A 106 7.47 7.31 9.15
CA LEU A 106 6.75 8.42 9.77
C LEU A 106 5.91 7.99 10.97
N SER A 107 5.29 6.81 10.92
CA SER A 107 4.53 6.26 12.05
C SER A 107 5.41 6.09 13.29
N TYR A 108 6.65 5.62 13.11
CA TYR A 108 7.60 5.51 14.20
C TYR A 108 8.11 6.87 14.66
N MET A 109 8.51 7.74 13.71
CA MET A 109 9.12 9.04 14.03
C MET A 109 8.17 9.89 14.89
N THR A 110 6.89 9.87 14.55
CA THR A 110 5.85 10.60 15.26
C THR A 110 5.52 9.98 16.63
N ARG A 111 5.56 8.65 16.79
CA ARG A 111 5.32 7.98 18.08
C ARG A 111 6.42 8.25 19.12
N VAL A 112 7.65 8.45 18.65
CA VAL A 112 8.84 8.78 19.46
C VAL A 112 8.88 10.27 19.84
N SER A 113 8.19 11.12 19.09
CA SER A 113 8.21 12.56 19.33
C SER A 113 7.31 12.89 20.53
N ALA A 114 7.89 13.40 21.61
CA ALA A 114 7.16 13.66 22.86
C ALA A 114 6.05 14.72 22.72
N ASN A 115 6.10 15.54 21.67
CA ASN A 115 5.18 16.66 21.46
C ASN A 115 4.38 16.59 20.14
N ILE A 116 4.36 15.44 19.47
CA ILE A 116 3.44 15.19 18.35
C ILE A 116 2.29 14.33 18.90
N LYS A 117 1.09 14.91 19.01
CA LYS A 117 -0.07 14.21 19.59
C LYS A 117 -0.62 13.15 18.65
N HIS A 118 -0.64 13.42 17.34
CA HIS A 118 -1.18 12.50 16.35
C HIS A 118 -0.36 12.55 15.04
N PRO A 119 -0.07 11.40 14.41
CA PRO A 119 0.75 11.32 13.20
C PRO A 119 0.07 11.84 11.93
N ARG A 120 -1.20 12.29 12.02
CA ARG A 120 -2.08 12.60 10.87
C ARG A 120 -1.42 13.50 9.85
N ALA A 121 -0.84 14.62 10.28
CA ALA A 121 -0.30 15.61 9.36
C ALA A 121 0.80 15.00 8.49
N TRP A 122 1.74 14.29 9.10
CA TRP A 122 2.89 13.69 8.43
C TRP A 122 2.49 12.60 7.44
N ILE A 123 1.64 11.69 7.89
CA ILE A 123 1.31 10.48 7.12
C ILE A 123 0.36 10.81 5.95
N TYR A 124 -0.65 11.68 6.16
CA TYR A 124 -1.51 12.12 5.06
C TYR A 124 -0.73 12.94 4.03
N THR A 125 0.19 13.80 4.50
CA THR A 125 1.06 14.58 3.61
C THR A 125 1.90 13.68 2.72
N GLN A 126 2.56 12.68 3.30
CA GLN A 126 3.37 11.73 2.54
C GLN A 126 2.51 10.98 1.52
N PHE A 127 1.32 10.53 1.93
CA PHE A 127 0.39 9.83 1.05
C PHE A 127 -0.07 10.70 -0.13
N SER A 128 -0.50 11.93 0.11
CA SER A 128 -0.91 12.86 -0.95
C SER A 128 0.26 13.20 -1.88
N VAL A 129 1.43 13.55 -1.33
CA VAL A 129 2.62 13.93 -2.10
C VAL A 129 3.13 12.79 -2.97
N ALA A 130 3.14 11.56 -2.46
CA ALA A 130 3.57 10.40 -3.23
C ALA A 130 2.66 10.17 -4.45
N ASN A 131 1.34 10.29 -4.29
CA ASN A 131 0.41 10.14 -5.41
C ASN A 131 0.45 11.32 -6.38
N ILE A 132 0.72 12.54 -5.91
CA ILE A 132 0.88 13.72 -6.79
C ILE A 132 2.16 13.59 -7.63
N ALA A 133 3.29 13.27 -6.99
CA ALA A 133 4.59 13.20 -7.64
C ALA A 133 4.71 12.03 -8.64
N SER A 134 3.99 10.92 -8.40
CA SER A 134 4.00 9.78 -9.31
C SER A 134 3.37 10.06 -10.66
N ALA A 135 2.61 11.16 -10.82
CA ALA A 135 2.08 11.63 -12.08
C ALA A 135 3.15 12.15 -13.06
N ILE A 136 4.36 12.47 -12.60
CA ILE A 136 5.39 13.11 -13.44
C ILE A 136 5.95 12.15 -14.49
N LEU A 137 6.38 10.96 -14.08
CA LEU A 137 6.97 9.97 -14.98
C LEU A 137 5.96 8.88 -15.31
N VAL A 138 5.98 8.42 -16.55
CA VAL A 138 5.17 7.28 -16.98
C VAL A 138 5.49 6.05 -16.13
N SER A 139 6.78 5.78 -15.91
CA SER A 139 7.24 4.62 -15.13
C SER A 139 6.82 4.60 -13.66
N SER A 140 6.43 5.74 -13.08
CA SER A 140 6.23 5.88 -11.63
C SER A 140 4.86 5.42 -11.14
N ASN A 141 3.91 5.16 -12.05
CA ASN A 141 2.56 4.67 -11.73
C ASN A 141 1.98 3.85 -12.90
N PRO A 142 1.39 2.66 -12.67
CA PRO A 142 0.80 1.85 -13.73
C PRO A 142 -0.30 2.57 -14.53
N THR A 143 -1.03 3.51 -13.91
CA THR A 143 -2.04 4.32 -14.60
C THR A 143 -1.44 5.17 -15.73
N ASN A 144 -0.26 5.73 -15.52
CA ASN A 144 0.42 6.53 -16.55
C ASN A 144 0.84 5.67 -17.74
N LEU A 145 1.20 4.40 -17.50
CA LEU A 145 1.51 3.45 -18.57
C LEU A 145 0.28 3.13 -19.42
N VAL A 146 -0.85 2.84 -18.78
CA VAL A 146 -2.11 2.57 -19.49
C VAL A 146 -2.46 3.76 -20.38
N LEU A 147 -2.39 4.97 -19.84
CA LEU A 147 -2.67 6.20 -20.58
C LEU A 147 -1.67 6.41 -21.73
N ALA A 148 -0.37 6.25 -21.47
CA ALA A 148 0.66 6.43 -22.50
C ALA A 148 0.52 5.41 -23.63
N GLY A 149 0.18 4.16 -23.33
CA GLY A 149 -0.11 3.13 -24.33
C GLY A 149 -1.36 3.46 -25.15
N ALA A 150 -2.47 3.81 -24.49
CA ALA A 150 -3.75 4.08 -25.14
C ALA A 150 -3.71 5.19 -26.19
N PHE A 151 -2.85 6.21 -26.00
CA PHE A 151 -2.71 7.33 -26.94
C PHE A 151 -1.35 7.38 -27.63
N ASN A 152 -0.56 6.30 -27.55
CA ASN A 152 0.80 6.19 -28.06
C ASN A 152 1.68 7.43 -27.79
N ILE A 153 1.70 7.85 -26.51
CA ILE A 153 2.45 9.03 -26.07
C ILE A 153 3.86 8.61 -25.67
N LYS A 154 4.86 9.25 -26.29
CA LYS A 154 6.25 9.13 -25.82
C LYS A 154 6.38 9.63 -24.38
N PHE A 155 7.14 8.91 -23.57
CA PHE A 155 7.30 9.15 -22.14
C PHE A 155 7.86 10.55 -21.84
N LEU A 156 8.81 11.02 -22.65
CA LEU A 156 9.36 12.36 -22.51
C LEU A 156 8.33 13.44 -22.85
N LYS A 157 7.48 13.21 -23.87
CA LYS A 157 6.41 14.14 -24.25
C LYS A 157 5.30 14.16 -23.18
N TYR A 158 4.95 13.01 -22.62
CA TYR A 158 4.05 12.93 -21.47
C TYR A 158 4.60 13.76 -20.30
N THR A 159 5.83 13.46 -19.88
CA THR A 159 6.50 14.12 -18.74
C THR A 159 6.55 15.64 -18.94
N ALA A 160 6.98 16.09 -20.12
CA ALA A 160 7.10 17.52 -20.43
C ALA A 160 5.77 18.29 -20.33
N ASN A 161 4.63 17.62 -20.57
CA ASN A 161 3.32 18.26 -20.51
C ASN A 161 2.65 18.17 -19.12
N VAL A 162 3.04 17.20 -18.29
CA VAL A 162 2.43 16.97 -16.97
C VAL A 162 3.27 17.56 -15.83
N ILE A 163 4.58 17.69 -15.99
CA ILE A 163 5.51 18.11 -14.93
C ILE A 163 5.18 19.49 -14.35
N VAL A 164 4.85 20.48 -15.19
CA VAL A 164 4.60 21.86 -14.72
C VAL A 164 3.36 21.94 -13.82
N PRO A 165 2.17 21.43 -14.22
CA PRO A 165 1.01 21.36 -13.33
C PRO A 165 1.30 20.64 -12.01
N VAL A 166 2.05 19.54 -12.06
CA VAL A 166 2.34 18.72 -10.86
C VAL A 166 3.30 19.44 -9.90
N VAL A 167 4.38 20.04 -10.42
CA VAL A 167 5.35 20.78 -9.60
C VAL A 167 4.69 22.01 -8.98
N VAL A 168 3.90 22.77 -9.75
CA VAL A 168 3.18 23.94 -9.20
C VAL A 168 2.17 23.49 -8.14
N THR A 169 1.45 22.39 -8.37
CA THR A 169 0.56 21.81 -7.35
C THR A 169 1.35 21.43 -6.09
N GLY A 170 2.50 20.77 -6.23
CA GLY A 170 3.37 20.42 -5.11
C GLY A 170 3.89 21.64 -4.34
N ILE A 171 4.19 22.75 -5.03
CA ILE A 171 4.64 24.00 -4.38
C ILE A 171 3.49 24.65 -3.60
N VAL A 172 2.30 24.74 -4.19
CA VAL A 172 1.13 25.40 -3.57
C VAL A 172 0.53 24.54 -2.45
N LEU A 173 0.60 23.21 -2.57
CA LEU A 173 0.06 22.31 -1.57
C LEU A 173 0.81 22.40 -0.24
N PHE A 174 2.14 22.57 -0.25
CA PHE A 174 2.93 22.63 0.98
C PHE A 174 2.44 23.70 1.99
N PRO A 175 2.35 25.00 1.64
CA PRO A 175 1.85 26.01 2.57
C PRO A 175 0.37 25.79 2.92
N PHE A 176 -0.44 25.22 2.01
CA PHE A 176 -1.84 24.90 2.29
C PHE A 176 -1.96 23.81 3.37
N LEU A 177 -1.16 22.75 3.29
CA LEU A 177 -1.11 21.70 4.31
C LEU A 177 -0.64 22.27 5.65
N LEU A 178 0.44 23.05 5.64
CA LEU A 178 1.07 23.55 6.86
C LEU A 178 0.22 24.61 7.59
N TYR A 179 -0.34 25.57 6.87
CA TYR A 179 -0.97 26.75 7.47
C TYR A 179 -2.50 26.71 7.49
N ILE A 180 -3.14 25.81 6.73
CA ILE A 180 -4.61 25.73 6.66
C ILE A 180 -5.10 24.40 7.23
N ILE A 181 -4.69 23.27 6.65
CA ILE A 181 -5.22 21.95 7.06
C ILE A 181 -4.64 21.49 8.39
N PHE A 182 -3.31 21.54 8.52
CA PHE A 182 -2.56 21.06 9.68
C PHE A 182 -1.94 22.21 10.49
N HIS A 183 -2.66 23.33 10.59
CA HIS A 183 -2.22 24.54 11.30
C HIS A 183 -2.03 24.34 12.82
N ASP A 184 -2.55 23.25 13.37
CA ASP A 184 -2.49 22.90 14.78
C ASP A 184 -1.06 22.49 15.19
N GLU A 185 -0.46 23.25 16.12
CA GLU A 185 0.89 22.99 16.64
C GLU A 185 1.04 21.60 17.29
N SER A 186 -0.06 20.98 17.72
CA SER A 186 -0.03 19.61 18.25
C SER A 186 0.28 18.55 17.19
N LEU A 187 0.22 18.91 15.91
CA LEU A 187 0.54 18.04 14.77
C LEU A 187 1.90 18.33 14.17
N ILE A 188 2.19 19.62 13.98
CA ILE A 188 3.44 20.11 13.41
C ILE A 188 4.01 21.15 14.38
N PRO A 189 4.70 20.72 15.44
CA PRO A 189 5.22 21.64 16.44
C PRO A 189 6.34 22.51 15.88
N SER A 190 6.49 23.72 16.42
CA SER A 190 7.58 24.64 16.05
C SER A 190 8.97 24.07 16.37
N SER A 191 9.09 23.29 17.45
CA SER A 191 10.28 22.52 17.81
C SER A 191 9.93 21.06 18.08
N ILE A 192 10.66 20.10 17.51
CA ILE A 192 10.48 18.68 17.78
C ILE A 192 11.37 18.27 18.95
N LYS A 193 10.75 17.69 19.98
CA LYS A 193 11.45 17.07 21.11
C LYS A 193 11.46 15.56 20.88
N MET A 194 12.55 15.08 20.30
CA MET A 194 12.85 13.65 20.29
C MET A 194 13.31 13.26 21.69
N GLU A 195 12.78 12.17 22.22
CA GLU A 195 13.27 11.58 23.46
C GLU A 195 14.72 11.12 23.26
N ASP A 196 15.64 11.64 24.09
CA ASP A 196 17.06 11.28 24.02
C ASP A 196 17.27 9.91 24.66
N LEU A 197 17.82 8.94 23.90
CA LEU A 197 18.02 7.59 24.43
C LEU A 197 19.29 7.40 25.23
N PRO A 198 19.31 6.35 26.08
CA PRO A 198 20.52 5.72 26.59
C PRO A 198 21.53 5.43 25.47
N GLU A 199 22.82 5.67 25.73
CA GLU A 199 23.89 5.46 24.74
C GLU A 199 24.02 4.00 24.28
N GLU A 200 23.56 3.05 25.09
CA GLU A 200 23.57 1.61 24.78
C GLU A 200 22.74 1.27 23.53
N LEU A 201 21.57 1.91 23.35
CA LEU A 201 20.71 1.68 22.19
C LEU A 201 21.23 2.39 20.93
N LYS A 202 21.94 3.51 21.09
CA LYS A 202 22.59 4.21 19.97
C LYS A 202 23.75 3.41 19.37
N ASN A 203 24.44 2.59 20.17
CA ASN A 203 25.62 1.84 19.76
C ASN A 203 25.33 0.41 19.28
N LYS A 204 24.06 -0.02 19.30
CA LYS A 204 23.67 -1.36 18.88
C LYS A 204 23.75 -1.50 17.36
N LYS A 205 24.21 -2.67 16.89
CA LYS A 205 24.33 -2.93 15.45
C LYS A 205 22.94 -2.98 14.79
N PRO A 206 22.75 -2.36 13.62
CA PRO A 206 21.49 -2.40 12.91
C PRO A 206 21.18 -3.85 12.47
N VAL A 207 19.97 -4.30 12.75
CA VAL A 207 19.49 -5.64 12.38
C VAL A 207 18.63 -5.53 11.12
N ASN A 208 18.82 -6.45 10.17
CA ASN A 208 18.04 -6.48 8.95
C ASN A 208 16.54 -6.75 9.27
N PRO A 209 15.63 -5.80 8.99
CA PRO A 209 14.20 -5.96 9.28
C PRO A 209 13.52 -7.02 8.40
N ASN A 210 14.16 -7.43 7.29
CA ASN A 210 13.62 -8.43 6.38
C ASN A 210 13.79 -9.88 6.90
N ILE A 211 14.61 -10.08 7.95
CA ILE A 211 14.83 -11.41 8.51
C ILE A 211 13.67 -11.75 9.46
N PRO A 212 12.97 -12.88 9.25
CA PRO A 212 11.85 -13.27 10.09
C PRO A 212 12.30 -13.48 11.55
N TYR A 213 11.47 -13.07 12.50
CA TYR A 213 11.74 -13.15 13.95
C TYR A 213 12.99 -12.39 14.43
N ALA A 214 13.71 -11.66 13.58
CA ALA A 214 14.93 -10.97 13.96
C ALA A 214 14.72 -9.95 15.10
N LYS A 215 13.47 -9.52 15.31
CA LYS A 215 13.07 -8.59 16.36
C LYS A 215 12.16 -9.21 17.45
N GLY A 216 12.00 -10.53 17.48
CA GLY A 216 11.15 -11.19 18.48
C GLY A 216 9.66 -10.83 18.33
N GLU A 217 9.16 -10.83 17.09
CA GLU A 217 7.75 -10.52 16.83
C GLU A 217 6.82 -11.42 17.65
N LEU A 218 5.93 -10.76 18.37
CA LEU A 218 4.76 -11.34 19.00
C LEU A 218 3.76 -11.68 17.90
N ASP A 219 3.40 -12.96 17.80
CA ASP A 219 2.31 -13.40 16.93
C ASP A 219 1.03 -12.58 17.18
N GLU A 220 0.40 -12.17 16.08
CA GLU A 220 -0.71 -11.21 15.93
C GLU A 220 -2.04 -11.59 16.61
N ARG A 221 -2.10 -12.67 17.42
CA ARG A 221 -3.35 -13.13 18.06
C ARG A 221 -3.47 -12.79 19.55
N ASP A 222 -2.41 -12.27 20.18
CA ASP A 222 -2.37 -12.03 21.63
C ASP A 222 -2.14 -10.55 22.01
N SER A 223 -2.16 -9.62 21.06
CA SER A 223 -1.94 -8.18 21.31
C SER A 223 -3.12 -7.44 21.96
N GLU A 224 -4.24 -8.12 22.25
CA GLU A 224 -5.37 -7.52 22.94
C GLU A 224 -5.16 -7.34 24.46
N LEU A 225 -4.03 -7.81 25.03
CA LEU A 225 -3.83 -7.89 26.48
C LEU A 225 -2.50 -7.35 27.05
N SER A 226 -1.60 -6.74 26.26
CA SER A 226 -0.34 -6.19 26.80
C SER A 226 -0.22 -4.68 26.58
N SER A 227 -0.31 -3.92 27.68
CA SER A 227 -0.18 -2.46 27.76
C SER A 227 1.26 -1.98 27.95
N ASP A 228 2.25 -2.57 27.27
CA ASP A 228 3.65 -2.09 27.35
C ASP A 228 3.99 -1.16 26.17
N ASP A 229 3.34 0.01 26.15
CA ASP A 229 3.59 1.07 25.18
C ASP A 229 5.06 1.55 25.18
N GLU A 230 5.75 1.44 26.31
CA GLU A 230 7.16 1.83 26.44
C GLU A 230 8.12 0.89 25.70
N GLN A 231 7.87 -0.41 25.72
CA GLN A 231 8.76 -1.38 25.09
C GLN A 231 8.66 -1.33 23.56
N GLU A 232 7.44 -1.10 23.04
CA GLU A 232 7.21 -0.87 21.61
C GLU A 232 7.79 0.47 21.13
N LYS A 233 7.72 1.52 21.97
CA LYS A 233 8.41 2.79 21.74
C LYS A 233 9.94 2.61 21.67
N GLN A 234 10.54 1.83 22.56
CA GLN A 234 11.98 1.56 22.53
C GLN A 234 12.42 0.81 21.25
N LEU A 235 11.65 -0.19 20.81
CA LEU A 235 11.94 -0.95 19.58
C LEU A 235 11.80 -0.10 18.31
N SER A 236 10.77 0.74 18.23
CA SER A 236 10.57 1.67 17.12
C SER A 236 11.64 2.76 17.06
N LEU A 237 12.10 3.19 18.23
CA LEU A 237 13.16 4.17 18.38
C LEU A 237 14.53 3.61 17.98
N GLU A 238 14.83 2.35 18.32
CA GLU A 238 16.00 1.63 17.82
C GLU A 238 16.00 1.57 16.27
N GLU A 239 14.84 1.35 15.64
CA GLU A 239 14.72 1.24 14.18
C GLU A 239 15.00 2.57 13.45
N ILE A 240 14.58 3.70 14.03
CA ILE A 240 14.83 5.01 13.44
C ILE A 240 16.31 5.38 13.54
N LEU A 241 16.93 5.15 14.69
CA LEU A 241 18.28 5.65 14.97
C LEU A 241 19.39 4.78 14.40
N ASN A 242 19.15 3.48 14.28
CA ASN A 242 20.04 2.53 13.62
C ASN A 242 19.37 1.96 12.36
N PRO A 243 19.16 2.79 11.32
CA PRO A 243 18.53 2.32 10.10
C PRO A 243 19.44 1.28 9.44
N PHE A 244 18.91 0.08 9.25
CA PHE A 244 19.59 -0.95 8.48
C PHE A 244 19.82 -0.49 7.04
N LEU A 245 21.03 -0.71 6.54
CA LEU A 245 21.42 -0.43 5.16
C LEU A 245 22.35 -1.52 4.65
N ASP A 246 21.84 -2.35 3.74
CA ASP A 246 22.69 -3.18 2.89
C ASP A 246 23.29 -2.30 1.79
N LYS A 247 24.51 -1.82 2.02
CA LYS A 247 25.22 -0.94 1.07
C LYS A 247 25.39 -1.59 -0.30
N LYS A 248 25.61 -2.90 -0.38
CA LYS A 248 25.84 -3.59 -1.66
C LYS A 248 24.54 -3.66 -2.45
N GLY A 249 23.45 -4.14 -1.82
CA GLY A 249 22.12 -4.16 -2.41
C GLY A 249 21.62 -2.76 -2.80
N ALA A 250 21.82 -1.76 -1.95
CA ALA A 250 21.43 -0.38 -2.22
C ALA A 250 22.14 0.22 -3.44
N ILE A 251 23.46 0.03 -3.56
CA ILE A 251 24.24 0.56 -4.70
C ILE A 251 23.85 -0.16 -5.98
N VAL A 252 23.84 -1.50 -5.96
CA VAL A 252 23.52 -2.30 -7.16
C VAL A 252 22.08 -2.02 -7.61
N GLY A 253 21.12 -2.03 -6.69
CA GLY A 253 19.72 -1.73 -6.99
C GLY A 253 19.52 -0.32 -7.54
N ALA A 254 20.18 0.70 -6.94
CA ALA A 254 20.09 2.07 -7.42
C ALA A 254 20.69 2.24 -8.83
N ILE A 255 21.82 1.59 -9.12
CA ILE A 255 22.44 1.60 -10.45
C ILE A 255 21.52 0.91 -11.47
N ILE A 256 21.02 -0.29 -11.15
CA ILE A 256 20.10 -1.03 -12.03
C ILE A 256 18.85 -0.19 -12.31
N MET A 257 18.25 0.42 -11.28
CA MET A 257 17.10 1.31 -11.43
C MET A 257 17.41 2.49 -12.36
N ALA A 258 18.51 3.21 -12.11
CA ALA A 258 18.89 4.37 -12.92
C ALA A 258 19.15 3.99 -14.38
N VAL A 259 19.92 2.93 -14.62
CA VAL A 259 20.20 2.43 -15.98
C VAL A 259 18.91 1.99 -16.67
N THR A 260 18.02 1.30 -15.96
CA THR A 260 16.73 0.84 -16.49
C THR A 260 15.85 2.02 -16.90
N LEU A 261 15.67 3.01 -16.02
CA LEU A 261 14.84 4.19 -16.31
C LEU A 261 15.41 5.02 -17.46
N VAL A 262 16.73 5.25 -17.49
CA VAL A 262 17.39 5.97 -18.58
C VAL A 262 17.25 5.21 -19.91
N THR A 263 17.45 3.89 -19.89
CA THR A 263 17.32 3.05 -21.10
C THR A 263 15.89 3.01 -21.61
N VAL A 264 14.91 2.90 -20.73
CA VAL A 264 13.48 2.97 -21.07
C VAL A 264 13.13 4.32 -21.70
N LEU A 265 13.56 5.43 -21.09
CA LEU A 265 13.33 6.78 -21.62
C LEU A 265 14.00 6.96 -22.98
N ALA A 266 15.26 6.51 -23.13
CA ALA A 266 16.02 6.63 -24.37
C ALA A 266 15.38 5.80 -25.50
N LEU A 267 15.06 4.53 -25.24
CA LEU A 267 14.44 3.66 -26.23
C LEU A 267 13.08 4.20 -26.65
N ASN A 268 12.21 4.54 -25.69
CA ASN A 268 10.89 5.08 -25.99
C ASN A 268 10.95 6.41 -26.77
N ALA A 269 11.96 7.26 -26.50
CA ALA A 269 12.19 8.46 -27.30
C ALA A 269 12.63 8.14 -28.74
N SER A 270 13.50 7.13 -28.89
CA SER A 270 14.17 6.75 -30.14
C SER A 270 13.36 5.86 -31.09
N SER A 271 12.29 5.19 -30.62
CA SER A 271 11.47 4.23 -31.40
C SER A 271 10.68 4.84 -32.58
N SER A 272 11.13 5.95 -33.16
CA SER A 272 10.46 6.57 -34.32
C SER A 272 10.86 5.83 -35.60
N GLY A 273 9.95 5.04 -36.16
CA GLY A 273 10.00 4.68 -37.60
C GLY A 273 10.38 3.25 -37.98
N SER A 274 10.68 2.35 -37.03
CA SER A 274 10.75 0.91 -37.33
C SER A 274 9.42 0.30 -36.89
N GLY A 275 8.62 -0.23 -37.82
CA GLY A 275 7.27 -0.80 -37.59
C GLY A 275 7.19 -2.04 -36.67
N HIS A 276 8.08 -2.16 -35.69
CA HIS A 276 8.02 -3.05 -34.54
C HIS A 276 8.31 -2.19 -33.30
N GLU A 277 7.26 -1.64 -32.69
CA GLU A 277 7.38 -1.05 -31.35
C GLU A 277 7.82 -2.17 -30.40
N ARG A 278 9.06 -2.10 -29.89
CA ARG A 278 9.55 -3.09 -28.94
C ARG A 278 8.87 -2.84 -27.60
N PRO A 279 8.21 -3.85 -27.00
CA PRO A 279 7.59 -3.69 -25.70
C PRO A 279 8.60 -3.21 -24.66
N VAL A 280 8.22 -2.22 -23.87
CA VAL A 280 9.14 -1.57 -22.91
C VAL A 280 9.64 -2.55 -21.84
N PHE A 281 8.86 -3.62 -21.56
CA PHE A 281 9.25 -4.65 -20.62
C PHE A 281 10.52 -5.42 -21.06
N TRP A 282 10.92 -5.38 -22.32
CA TRP A 282 12.18 -5.98 -22.80
C TRP A 282 13.42 -5.39 -22.14
N VAL A 283 13.30 -4.20 -21.55
CA VAL A 283 14.38 -3.57 -20.76
C VAL A 283 14.21 -3.89 -19.29
N THR A 284 13.00 -3.70 -18.75
CA THR A 284 12.76 -3.80 -17.32
C THR A 284 12.78 -5.25 -16.82
N LEU A 285 12.29 -6.21 -17.61
CA LEU A 285 12.25 -7.62 -17.23
C LEU A 285 13.66 -8.23 -17.10
N PRO A 286 14.59 -8.06 -18.06
CA PRO A 286 15.98 -8.50 -17.86
C PRO A 286 16.66 -7.79 -16.69
N ALA A 287 16.42 -6.49 -16.50
CA ALA A 287 16.98 -5.76 -15.37
C ALA A 287 16.47 -6.30 -14.02
N ALA A 288 15.18 -6.59 -13.93
CA ALA A 288 14.57 -7.22 -12.75
C ALA A 288 15.11 -8.63 -12.52
N PHE A 289 15.33 -9.40 -13.58
CA PHE A 289 15.94 -10.72 -13.49
C PHE A 289 17.38 -10.66 -12.97
N VAL A 290 18.19 -9.70 -13.46
CA VAL A 290 19.55 -9.47 -12.95
C VAL A 290 19.51 -9.11 -11.46
N MET A 291 18.62 -8.21 -11.05
CA MET A 291 18.43 -7.86 -9.63
C MET A 291 18.00 -9.07 -8.80
N PHE A 292 17.07 -9.88 -9.30
CA PHE A 292 16.62 -11.10 -8.66
C PHE A 292 17.75 -12.12 -8.46
N CYS A 293 18.57 -12.36 -9.49
CA CYS A 293 19.74 -13.22 -9.38
C CYS A 293 20.75 -12.68 -8.36
N PHE A 294 20.94 -11.36 -8.32
CA PHE A 294 21.80 -10.70 -7.33
C PHE A 294 21.27 -10.90 -5.90
N ASP A 295 19.97 -10.67 -5.66
CA ASP A 295 19.33 -10.83 -4.36
C ASP A 295 19.45 -12.28 -3.87
N LEU A 296 19.24 -13.26 -4.75
CA LEU A 296 19.42 -14.67 -4.43
C LEU A 296 20.89 -15.00 -4.09
N ALA A 297 21.84 -14.51 -4.89
CA ALA A 297 23.26 -14.76 -4.65
C ALA A 297 23.71 -14.17 -3.31
N MET A 298 23.31 -12.93 -3.00
CA MET A 298 23.62 -12.26 -1.74
C MET A 298 22.95 -12.94 -0.53
N GLY A 299 21.70 -13.36 -0.67
CA GLY A 299 21.01 -14.16 0.34
C GLY A 299 21.71 -15.50 0.59
N TRP A 300 22.15 -16.18 -0.47
CA TRP A 300 22.90 -17.43 -0.35
C TRP A 300 24.25 -17.27 0.35
N LEU A 301 25.00 -16.21 0.01
CA LEU A 301 26.28 -15.91 0.64
C LEU A 301 26.14 -15.59 2.13
N SER A 302 25.03 -14.94 2.52
CA SER A 302 24.78 -14.50 3.91
C SER A 302 23.93 -15.49 4.72
N ARG A 303 23.58 -16.65 4.15
CA ARG A 303 22.58 -17.58 4.69
C ARG A 303 22.86 -18.08 6.11
N GLU A 304 24.13 -18.21 6.47
CA GLU A 304 24.53 -18.72 7.79
C GLU A 304 24.24 -17.68 8.87
N GLU A 305 24.57 -16.42 8.58
CA GLU A 305 24.28 -15.29 9.46
C GLU A 305 22.78 -15.04 9.57
N THR A 306 22.05 -15.02 8.45
CA THR A 306 20.60 -14.76 8.46
C THR A 306 19.82 -15.85 9.19
N ARG A 307 20.18 -17.13 8.99
CA ARG A 307 19.56 -18.26 9.71
C ARG A 307 19.89 -18.22 11.20
N LYS A 308 21.12 -17.85 11.57
CA LYS A 308 21.50 -17.70 12.98
C LYS A 308 20.65 -16.63 13.66
N ILE A 309 20.52 -15.46 13.06
CA ILE A 309 19.70 -14.35 13.57
C ILE A 309 18.22 -14.79 13.70
N ALA A 310 17.66 -15.43 12.67
CA ALA A 310 16.28 -15.92 12.71
C ALA A 310 16.07 -17.01 13.78
N HIS A 311 17.04 -17.89 13.99
CA HIS A 311 16.97 -18.92 15.02
C HIS A 311 17.03 -18.33 16.44
N GLU A 312 17.98 -17.42 16.70
CA GLU A 312 18.08 -16.70 17.98
C GLU A 312 16.82 -15.88 18.25
N GLY A 313 16.31 -15.19 17.23
CA GLY A 313 15.06 -14.43 17.28
C GLY A 313 13.85 -15.29 17.65
N ARG A 314 13.71 -16.47 17.03
CA ARG A 314 12.66 -17.44 17.38
C ARG A 314 12.76 -17.96 18.81
N GLN A 315 13.97 -18.22 19.30
CA GLN A 315 14.16 -18.66 20.68
C GLN A 315 13.73 -17.57 21.66
N ARG A 316 14.10 -16.31 21.40
CA ARG A 316 13.67 -15.16 22.21
C ARG A 316 12.14 -15.00 22.19
N ALA A 317 11.51 -15.11 21.01
CA ALA A 317 10.05 -15.02 20.90
C ALA A 317 9.33 -16.13 21.69
N LYS A 318 9.82 -17.38 21.62
CA LYS A 318 9.26 -18.50 22.39
C LYS A 318 9.43 -18.32 23.90
N LEU A 319 10.58 -17.81 24.34
CA LEU A 319 10.83 -17.51 25.76
C LEU A 319 9.88 -16.41 26.25
N ALA A 320 9.73 -15.32 25.49
CA ALA A 320 8.81 -14.24 25.83
C ALA A 320 7.35 -14.70 25.85
N GLN A 321 6.93 -15.56 24.92
CA GLN A 321 5.59 -16.16 24.93
C GLN A 321 5.38 -17.07 26.14
N ALA A 322 6.37 -17.87 26.51
CA ALA A 322 6.30 -18.73 27.69
C ALA A 322 6.21 -17.91 28.98
N GLU A 323 7.01 -16.85 29.11
CA GLU A 323 6.97 -15.92 30.23
C GLU A 323 5.61 -15.22 30.34
N ARG A 324 5.05 -14.75 29.22
CA ARG A 324 3.70 -14.14 29.17
C ARG A 324 2.61 -15.14 29.55
N ALA A 325 2.70 -16.38 29.08
CA ALA A 325 1.76 -17.43 29.45
C ALA A 325 1.84 -17.76 30.95
N GLU A 326 3.04 -17.71 31.53
CA GLU A 326 3.25 -17.87 32.97
C GLU A 326 2.67 -16.69 33.76
N VAL A 327 2.90 -15.44 33.32
CA VAL A 327 2.30 -14.25 33.93
C VAL A 327 0.77 -14.30 33.86
N ARG A 328 0.20 -14.67 32.71
CA ARG A 328 -1.25 -14.85 32.53
C ARG A 328 -1.79 -15.97 33.42
N ARG A 329 -1.05 -17.06 33.57
CA ARG A 329 -1.43 -18.16 34.47
C ARG A 329 -1.41 -17.71 35.93
N LYS A 330 -0.40 -16.93 36.34
CA LYS A 330 -0.31 -16.35 37.69
C LYS A 330 -1.45 -15.35 37.94
N SER A 331 -1.78 -14.49 36.99
CA SER A 331 -2.88 -13.54 37.14
C SER A 331 -4.25 -14.22 37.24
N ILE A 332 -4.49 -15.29 36.45
CA ILE A 332 -5.73 -16.07 36.55
C ILE A 332 -5.81 -16.78 37.91
N ALA A 333 -4.71 -17.41 38.36
CA ALA A 333 -4.67 -18.08 39.66
C ALA A 333 -4.88 -17.11 40.84
N GLN A 334 -4.42 -15.86 40.71
CA GLN A 334 -4.64 -14.82 41.72
C GLN A 334 -6.11 -14.36 41.77
N ILE A 335 -6.77 -14.20 40.61
CA ILE A 335 -8.21 -13.89 40.54
C ILE A 335 -9.04 -15.04 41.12
N GLU A 336 -8.65 -16.29 40.86
CA GLU A 336 -9.32 -17.48 41.39
C GLU A 336 -9.12 -17.61 42.91
N GLY A 337 -7.93 -17.26 43.42
CA GLY A 337 -7.64 -17.18 44.86
C GLY A 337 -8.44 -16.10 45.58
N ASP A 338 -8.50 -14.88 45.02
CA ASP A 338 -9.28 -13.76 45.58
C ASP A 338 -10.80 -14.08 45.58
N ALA A 339 -11.29 -14.81 44.57
CA ALA A 339 -12.69 -15.26 44.52
C ALA A 339 -13.02 -16.32 45.58
N ILE A 340 -12.06 -17.18 45.94
CA ILE A 340 -12.22 -18.17 47.01
C ILE A 340 -12.21 -17.48 48.38
N GLU A 341 -11.31 -16.52 48.62
CA GLU A 341 -11.29 -15.72 49.87
C GLU A 341 -12.57 -14.88 50.06
N LEU A 342 -13.11 -14.31 48.98
CA LEU A 342 -14.41 -13.61 49.01
C LEU A 342 -15.58 -14.56 49.32
N SER A 343 -15.52 -15.81 48.88
CA SER A 343 -16.56 -16.81 49.16
C SER A 343 -16.51 -17.38 50.59
N GLU A 344 -15.31 -17.49 51.19
CA GLU A 344 -15.15 -17.91 52.59
C GLU A 344 -15.54 -16.80 53.58
N SER A 345 -15.43 -15.53 53.19
CA SER A 345 -15.86 -14.40 54.03
C SER A 345 -17.39 -14.22 54.18
N TYR A 346 -18.19 -14.88 53.33
CA TYR A 346 -19.66 -14.73 53.32
C TYR A 346 -20.43 -15.87 54.02
N ASN A 347 -19.75 -16.85 54.63
CA ASN A 347 -20.40 -18.00 55.28
C ASN A 347 -20.44 -17.95 56.82
N THR A 348 -20.27 -16.78 57.42
CA THR A 348 -20.56 -16.59 58.85
C THR A 348 -21.67 -15.54 59.00
N ASP A 349 -22.68 -15.91 59.79
CA ASP A 349 -23.85 -15.13 60.23
C ASP A 349 -25.10 -15.14 59.32
N MET A 350 -26.07 -16.02 59.64
CA MET A 350 -27.37 -15.65 60.23
C MET A 350 -28.37 -16.86 60.26
N PRO A 351 -29.44 -16.83 61.09
CA PRO A 351 -30.03 -17.98 61.74
C PRO A 351 -31.37 -18.45 61.16
N ASN A 352 -31.73 -19.62 61.66
CA ASN A 352 -32.93 -20.43 61.46
C ASN A 352 -34.25 -19.69 61.77
N GLU A 353 -35.22 -19.71 60.85
CA GLU A 353 -36.64 -19.51 61.17
C GLU A 353 -37.58 -20.26 60.20
N LYS A 354 -38.69 -20.78 60.76
CA LYS A 354 -39.62 -21.78 60.19
C LYS A 354 -40.92 -21.16 59.64
N GLN A 355 -41.63 -22.00 58.84
CA GLN A 355 -43.05 -21.98 58.40
C GLN A 355 -43.27 -21.42 56.98
N GLY A 356 -44.06 -22.00 56.07
CA GLY A 356 -44.91 -23.19 56.03
C GLY A 356 -45.71 -23.23 54.69
N GLU A 357 -45.98 -24.46 54.20
CA GLU A 357 -47.06 -24.89 53.28
C GLU A 357 -47.22 -24.37 51.82
N ALA A 358 -47.09 -25.31 50.86
CA ALA A 358 -48.17 -25.84 49.99
C ALA A 358 -47.91 -25.95 48.45
N THR A 359 -47.75 -27.21 48.03
CA THR A 359 -48.32 -27.91 46.84
C THR A 359 -47.73 -27.86 45.42
N SER A 360 -47.53 -29.10 44.89
CA SER A 360 -47.64 -29.58 43.49
C SER A 360 -46.39 -29.41 42.60
N SER A 361 -45.82 -30.38 41.88
CA SER A 361 -46.11 -31.80 41.60
C SER A 361 -45.02 -32.39 40.69
N ARG A 362 -44.67 -33.69 40.88
CA ARG A 362 -44.16 -34.70 39.90
C ARG A 362 -42.78 -34.43 39.22
N THR A 363 -41.83 -35.35 39.06
CA THR A 363 -41.85 -36.84 39.04
C THR A 363 -40.41 -37.41 39.10
N ALA A 364 -40.28 -38.60 39.73
CA ALA A 364 -39.27 -39.68 39.56
C ALA A 364 -37.79 -39.39 39.97
N ASN A 365 -37.27 -39.87 41.11
CA ASN A 365 -36.83 -41.26 41.46
C ASN A 365 -36.04 -41.95 40.34
N SER A 366 -34.95 -42.69 40.55
CA SER A 366 -34.09 -43.05 41.69
C SER A 366 -32.90 -43.79 41.02
N ASP A 367 -31.67 -43.81 41.54
CA ASP A 367 -31.26 -44.75 42.58
C ASP A 367 -29.87 -44.40 43.11
N SER A 368 -29.79 -44.50 44.44
CA SER A 368 -28.64 -44.45 45.34
C SER A 368 -27.72 -45.66 45.23
N LYS A 369 -26.45 -45.48 45.65
CA LYS A 369 -25.76 -46.23 46.74
C LYS A 369 -24.27 -45.80 46.85
N THR A 370 -23.89 -45.06 47.90
CA THR A 370 -23.07 -45.48 49.07
C THR A 370 -21.73 -46.11 48.69
N SER A 371 -20.58 -45.44 48.88
CA SER A 371 -19.83 -45.19 50.13
C SER A 371 -18.57 -46.06 50.10
N GLU A 372 -17.39 -45.45 50.18
CA GLU A 372 -16.25 -45.90 51.01
C GLU A 372 -15.00 -45.07 50.68
N THR A 373 -14.40 -44.50 51.73
CA THR A 373 -13.00 -44.02 51.75
C THR A 373 -12.19 -45.08 52.49
N PRO A 374 -10.93 -45.34 52.10
CA PRO A 374 -9.86 -45.03 53.03
C PRO A 374 -8.54 -44.51 52.39
N THR A 375 -8.02 -43.44 53.00
CA THR A 375 -6.61 -43.17 53.41
C THR A 375 -5.39 -43.68 52.61
N THR A 376 -4.56 -42.68 52.21
CA THR A 376 -3.07 -42.57 52.20
C THR A 376 -2.18 -43.63 51.53
N SER A 377 -1.41 -43.17 50.54
CA SER A 377 0.05 -43.29 50.52
C SER A 377 0.70 -42.21 49.65
N LEU A 378 1.74 -41.59 50.21
CA LEU A 378 2.67 -40.66 49.56
C LEU A 378 3.58 -41.46 48.61
N GLU A 379 3.64 -41.10 47.33
CA GLU A 379 4.80 -41.40 46.47
C GLU A 379 5.12 -40.18 45.58
N GLU A 380 6.35 -39.67 45.76
CA GLU A 380 6.97 -38.60 45.00
C GLU A 380 7.14 -39.00 43.52
N GLY A 381 6.35 -38.39 42.63
CA GLY A 381 6.47 -38.53 41.19
C GLY A 381 7.34 -37.44 40.56
N LYS A 382 8.52 -37.82 40.05
CA LYS A 382 9.42 -37.03 39.18
C LYS A 382 8.68 -36.22 38.10
N PRO A 383 9.22 -35.05 37.68
CA PRO A 383 8.62 -34.27 36.60
C PRO A 383 8.74 -35.03 35.27
N THR A 384 7.59 -35.46 34.74
CA THR A 384 7.45 -36.02 33.40
C THR A 384 7.80 -34.96 32.36
N LYS A 385 8.82 -35.22 31.55
CA LYS A 385 9.13 -34.43 30.35
C LYS A 385 7.89 -34.38 29.45
N PRO A 386 7.52 -33.22 28.88
CA PRO A 386 6.37 -33.15 28.00
C PRO A 386 6.61 -34.03 26.77
N SER A 387 5.70 -34.98 26.58
CA SER A 387 5.63 -35.85 25.40
C SER A 387 5.55 -35.00 24.14
N GLN A 388 6.61 -35.01 23.33
CA GLN A 388 6.58 -34.45 21.97
C GLN A 388 5.66 -35.31 21.13
N THR A 389 4.42 -34.84 20.93
CA THR A 389 3.51 -35.41 19.95
C THR A 389 4.12 -35.24 18.56
N ILE A 390 4.49 -36.36 17.93
CA ILE A 390 4.99 -36.40 16.55
C ILE A 390 3.85 -35.94 15.62
N LYS A 391 3.87 -34.66 15.23
CA LYS A 391 2.97 -34.13 14.19
C LYS A 391 3.28 -34.82 12.87
N ARG A 392 2.29 -35.50 12.29
CA ARG A 392 2.41 -36.10 10.95
C ARG A 392 2.73 -35.00 9.92
N THR A 393 3.76 -35.22 9.11
CA THR A 393 4.11 -34.33 8.01
C THR A 393 3.01 -34.37 6.95
N THR A 394 2.45 -33.21 6.64
CA THR A 394 1.46 -33.02 5.58
C THR A 394 2.11 -32.24 4.43
N LEU A 395 1.56 -32.29 3.22
CA LEU A 395 2.01 -31.41 2.13
C LEU A 395 1.97 -29.93 2.54
N ALA A 396 0.96 -29.55 3.33
CA ALA A 396 0.87 -28.22 3.92
C ALA A 396 2.03 -27.92 4.89
N SER A 397 2.43 -28.88 5.74
CA SER A 397 3.56 -28.68 6.64
C SER A 397 4.88 -28.58 5.88
N LEU A 398 5.10 -29.42 4.85
CA LEU A 398 6.29 -29.35 3.99
C LEU A 398 6.40 -28.02 3.24
N LEU A 399 5.29 -27.52 2.68
CA LEU A 399 5.24 -26.23 2.02
C LEU A 399 5.54 -25.09 3.00
N SER A 400 4.95 -25.14 4.21
CA SER A 400 5.18 -24.14 5.25
C SER A 400 6.63 -24.12 5.74
N GLU A 401 7.25 -25.28 5.93
CA GLU A 401 8.66 -25.42 6.34
C GLU A 401 9.61 -24.95 5.23
N THR A 402 9.31 -25.29 3.97
CA THR A 402 10.11 -24.84 2.82
C THR A 402 10.04 -23.33 2.67
N TYR A 403 8.84 -22.77 2.84
CA TYR A 403 8.60 -21.33 2.77
C TYR A 403 9.30 -20.57 3.89
N GLN A 404 9.22 -21.06 5.13
CA GLN A 404 9.94 -20.49 6.26
C GLN A 404 11.45 -20.56 6.05
N ARG A 405 11.96 -21.70 5.57
CA ARG A 405 13.39 -21.84 5.22
C ARG A 405 13.82 -20.89 4.11
N ALA A 406 12.94 -20.62 3.14
CA ALA A 406 13.18 -19.63 2.09
C ALA A 406 13.24 -18.21 2.67
N GLN A 407 12.33 -17.82 3.56
CA GLN A 407 12.38 -16.52 4.26
C GLN A 407 13.66 -16.32 5.06
N GLU A 408 14.14 -17.37 5.74
CA GLU A 408 15.38 -17.31 6.52
C GLU A 408 16.64 -17.26 5.66
N THR A 409 16.61 -17.92 4.50
CA THR A 409 17.77 -18.02 3.60
C THR A 409 17.86 -16.82 2.65
N PHE A 410 16.72 -16.31 2.19
CA PHE A 410 16.62 -15.23 1.21
C PHE A 410 15.67 -14.12 1.71
N PRO A 411 16.00 -13.44 2.82
CA PRO A 411 15.11 -12.47 3.44
C PRO A 411 14.71 -11.35 2.48
N THR A 412 15.69 -10.74 1.79
CA THR A 412 15.42 -9.67 0.82
C THR A 412 14.49 -10.12 -0.29
N THR A 413 14.81 -11.21 -1.00
CA THR A 413 13.98 -11.74 -2.09
C THR A 413 12.57 -12.05 -1.63
N MET A 414 12.42 -12.65 -0.44
CA MET A 414 11.10 -13.02 0.07
C MET A 414 10.32 -11.79 0.54
N THR A 415 10.97 -10.79 1.13
CA THR A 415 10.36 -9.48 1.40
C THR A 415 9.89 -8.81 0.11
N VAL A 416 10.68 -8.84 -0.97
CA VAL A 416 10.28 -8.28 -2.26
C VAL A 416 9.04 -9.01 -2.80
N PHE A 417 9.06 -10.35 -2.82
CA PHE A 417 7.90 -11.14 -3.27
C PHE A 417 6.62 -10.89 -2.46
N HIS A 418 6.75 -10.67 -1.16
CA HIS A 418 5.61 -10.34 -0.30
C HIS A 418 4.98 -8.99 -0.60
N HIS A 419 5.80 -8.00 -0.95
CA HIS A 419 5.34 -6.65 -1.23
C HIS A 419 5.01 -6.42 -2.71
N LEU A 420 5.40 -7.34 -3.59
CA LEU A 420 5.01 -7.28 -4.98
C LEU A 420 3.48 -7.36 -5.10
N PRO A 421 2.87 -6.49 -5.91
CA PRO A 421 1.43 -6.42 -6.06
C PRO A 421 0.93 -7.54 -6.98
N PHE A 422 1.20 -8.82 -6.68
CA PHE A 422 0.71 -9.95 -7.48
C PHE A 422 -0.82 -9.98 -7.58
N ALA A 423 -1.49 -9.50 -6.54
CA ALA A 423 -2.93 -9.26 -6.51
C ALA A 423 -3.42 -8.29 -7.60
N LEU A 424 -2.58 -7.36 -8.06
CA LEU A 424 -2.90 -6.40 -9.12
C LEU A 424 -3.07 -7.09 -10.47
N ILE A 425 -2.35 -8.18 -10.74
CA ILE A 425 -2.38 -8.86 -12.04
C ILE A 425 -3.78 -9.39 -12.38
N PRO A 426 -4.38 -10.33 -11.60
CA PRO A 426 -5.72 -10.81 -11.89
C PRO A 426 -6.73 -9.67 -11.81
N PHE A 427 -6.56 -8.73 -10.87
CA PHE A 427 -7.43 -7.56 -10.77
C PHE A 427 -7.45 -6.74 -12.07
N ALA A 428 -6.27 -6.37 -12.59
CA ALA A 428 -6.14 -5.51 -13.76
C ALA A 428 -6.68 -6.21 -15.00
N PHE A 429 -6.36 -7.50 -15.21
CA PHE A 429 -6.93 -8.27 -16.31
C PHE A 429 -8.45 -8.34 -16.22
N CYS A 430 -9.02 -8.61 -15.04
CA CYS A 430 -10.47 -8.59 -14.88
C CYS A 430 -11.06 -7.20 -15.21
N MET A 431 -10.42 -6.12 -14.75
CA MET A 431 -10.87 -4.77 -15.10
C MET A 431 -10.79 -4.47 -16.61
N PHE A 432 -9.76 -4.97 -17.31
CA PHE A 432 -9.69 -4.86 -18.76
C PHE A 432 -10.83 -5.61 -19.46
N VAL A 433 -11.15 -6.83 -18.99
CA VAL A 433 -12.28 -7.61 -19.51
C VAL A 433 -13.61 -6.90 -19.24
N LEU A 434 -13.82 -6.38 -18.02
CA LEU A 434 -15.02 -5.61 -17.67
C LEU A 434 -15.18 -4.36 -18.53
N VAL A 435 -14.10 -3.62 -18.80
CA VAL A 435 -14.17 -2.45 -19.69
C VAL A 435 -14.43 -2.89 -21.12
N GLN A 436 -13.81 -3.98 -21.59
CA GLN A 436 -14.09 -4.51 -22.93
C GLN A 436 -15.55 -4.93 -23.08
N ALA A 437 -16.16 -5.49 -22.03
CA ALA A 437 -17.59 -5.75 -22.00
C ALA A 437 -18.42 -4.47 -22.19
N LEU A 438 -18.05 -3.37 -21.54
CA LEU A 438 -18.72 -2.08 -21.73
C LEU A 438 -18.57 -1.56 -23.17
N VAL A 439 -17.44 -1.86 -23.83
CA VAL A 439 -17.21 -1.51 -25.23
C VAL A 439 -18.13 -2.33 -26.14
N THR A 440 -18.13 -3.66 -26.03
CA THR A 440 -18.93 -4.53 -26.91
C THR A 440 -20.43 -4.37 -26.69
N LYS A 441 -20.87 -4.03 -25.48
CA LYS A 441 -22.28 -3.71 -25.17
C LYS A 441 -22.71 -2.28 -25.53
N GLY A 442 -21.80 -1.45 -26.04
CA GLY A 442 -22.13 -0.12 -26.52
C GLY A 442 -22.23 0.97 -25.45
N TRP A 443 -21.89 0.69 -24.19
CA TRP A 443 -21.88 1.70 -23.12
C TRP A 443 -20.77 2.74 -23.32
N VAL A 444 -19.58 2.32 -23.75
CA VAL A 444 -18.48 3.27 -24.02
C VAL A 444 -18.85 4.29 -25.10
N PRO A 445 -19.42 3.91 -26.26
CA PRO A 445 -19.97 4.87 -27.22
C PRO A 445 -21.01 5.84 -26.65
N VAL A 446 -21.91 5.38 -25.76
CA VAL A 446 -22.90 6.25 -25.10
C VAL A 446 -22.22 7.29 -24.22
N PHE A 447 -21.24 6.88 -23.42
CA PHE A 447 -20.45 7.81 -22.60
C PHE A 447 -19.64 8.78 -23.46
N ALA A 448 -19.07 8.31 -24.57
CA ALA A 448 -18.35 9.15 -25.51
C ALA A 448 -19.25 10.20 -26.18
N TYR A 449 -20.50 9.84 -26.51
CA TYR A 449 -21.48 10.79 -27.04
C TYR A 449 -21.88 11.84 -26.00
N GLY A 450 -22.08 11.44 -24.74
CA GLY A 450 -22.31 12.38 -23.64
C GLY A 450 -21.11 13.31 -23.40
N TRP A 451 -19.90 12.77 -23.49
CA TRP A 451 -18.65 13.53 -23.40
C TRP A 451 -18.52 14.53 -24.56
N ASP A 452 -18.90 14.11 -25.77
CA ASP A 452 -18.90 14.95 -26.97
C ASP A 452 -19.75 16.21 -26.77
N HIS A 453 -21.00 16.03 -26.35
CA HIS A 453 -21.93 17.14 -26.07
C HIS A 453 -21.44 18.06 -24.96
N TRP A 454 -20.79 17.50 -23.94
CA TRP A 454 -20.18 18.27 -22.87
C TRP A 454 -19.08 19.18 -23.42
N VAL A 455 -18.17 18.62 -24.23
CA VAL A 455 -17.05 19.36 -24.80
C VAL A 455 -17.54 20.41 -25.81
N GLU A 456 -18.54 20.10 -26.64
CA GLU A 456 -19.13 21.07 -27.57
C GLU A 456 -19.72 22.29 -26.85
N LYS A 457 -20.38 22.09 -25.70
CA LYS A 457 -20.98 23.19 -24.94
C LYS A 457 -19.99 23.98 -24.10
N THR A 458 -18.93 23.35 -23.62
CA THR A 458 -18.04 23.93 -22.60
C THR A 458 -16.66 24.30 -23.13
N GLY A 459 -16.31 23.85 -24.33
CA GLY A 459 -15.03 24.10 -24.99
C GLY A 459 -13.84 23.48 -24.25
N THR A 460 -12.63 23.96 -24.56
CA THR A 460 -11.38 23.43 -24.00
C THR A 460 -11.33 23.48 -22.46
N VAL A 461 -11.79 24.58 -21.87
CA VAL A 461 -11.75 24.76 -20.39
C VAL A 461 -12.65 23.73 -19.71
N GLY A 462 -13.86 23.51 -20.22
CA GLY A 462 -14.74 22.49 -19.66
C GLY A 462 -14.33 21.06 -19.99
N ALA A 463 -13.63 20.82 -21.10
CA ALA A 463 -13.02 19.52 -21.38
C ALA A 463 -11.95 19.17 -20.34
N VAL A 464 -11.08 20.12 -19.99
CA VAL A 464 -10.07 19.96 -18.93
C VAL A 464 -10.74 19.83 -17.57
N GLY A 465 -11.56 20.81 -17.17
CA GLY A 465 -12.27 20.81 -15.89
C GLY A 465 -13.10 19.54 -15.67
N GLY A 466 -13.91 19.18 -16.66
CA GLY A 466 -14.79 18.01 -16.65
C GLY A 466 -14.01 16.70 -16.59
N MET A 467 -12.95 16.54 -17.39
CA MET A 467 -12.20 15.28 -17.41
C MET A 467 -11.42 15.10 -16.10
N GLY A 468 -10.84 16.17 -15.57
CA GLY A 468 -10.19 16.12 -14.25
C GLY A 468 -11.16 15.74 -13.14
N PHE A 469 -12.36 16.34 -13.12
CA PHE A 469 -13.40 16.03 -12.15
C PHE A 469 -13.90 14.57 -12.26
N VAL A 470 -14.28 14.15 -13.46
CA VAL A 470 -14.77 12.78 -13.71
C VAL A 470 -13.71 11.74 -13.33
N SER A 471 -12.44 12.01 -13.65
CA SER A 471 -11.33 11.12 -13.28
C SER A 471 -11.20 10.93 -11.77
N VAL A 472 -11.26 12.02 -10.99
CA VAL A 472 -11.17 11.94 -9.52
C VAL A 472 -12.35 11.18 -8.93
N ILE A 473 -13.57 11.47 -9.39
CA ILE A 473 -14.78 10.81 -8.88
C ILE A 473 -14.74 9.32 -9.23
N LEU A 474 -14.50 8.97 -10.49
CA LEU A 474 -14.50 7.57 -10.94
C LEU A 474 -13.42 6.73 -10.26
N CYS A 475 -12.28 7.29 -9.84
CA CYS A 475 -11.29 6.53 -9.06
C CYS A 475 -11.90 5.81 -7.86
N ASN A 476 -12.93 6.39 -7.24
CA ASN A 476 -13.59 5.84 -6.05
C ASN A 476 -14.58 4.70 -6.36
N PHE A 477 -15.05 4.58 -7.62
CA PHE A 477 -16.15 3.68 -8.00
C PHE A 477 -15.77 2.67 -9.08
N ALA A 478 -14.92 3.04 -10.03
CA ALA A 478 -14.53 2.22 -11.18
C ALA A 478 -13.35 1.29 -10.82
N GLY A 479 -13.47 0.58 -9.70
CA GLY A 479 -12.45 -0.31 -9.15
C GLY A 479 -11.33 0.45 -8.44
N THR A 480 -10.49 1.15 -9.20
CA THR A 480 -9.35 1.99 -8.73
C THR A 480 -9.05 3.05 -9.77
N ASN A 481 -8.03 3.88 -9.51
CA ASN A 481 -7.34 4.68 -10.52
C ASN A 481 -6.95 3.88 -11.79
N ILE A 482 -6.58 2.60 -11.70
CA ILE A 482 -6.29 1.75 -12.88
C ILE A 482 -7.55 1.54 -13.71
N GLY A 483 -8.63 1.03 -13.11
CA GLY A 483 -9.89 0.78 -13.81
C GLY A 483 -10.48 2.05 -14.43
N THR A 484 -10.39 3.17 -13.71
CA THR A 484 -10.79 4.49 -14.19
C THR A 484 -9.99 4.91 -15.43
N THR A 485 -8.67 4.73 -15.39
CA THR A 485 -7.81 5.08 -16.52
C THR A 485 -8.15 4.26 -17.76
N ILE A 486 -8.40 2.95 -17.59
CA ILE A 486 -8.78 2.07 -18.70
C ILE A 486 -10.11 2.54 -19.30
N LEU A 487 -11.15 2.73 -18.48
CA LEU A 487 -12.47 3.16 -18.93
C LEU A 487 -12.43 4.52 -19.65
N LEU A 488 -11.82 5.53 -19.04
CA LEU A 488 -11.75 6.87 -19.62
C LEU A 488 -10.89 6.91 -20.89
N SER A 489 -9.83 6.12 -20.97
CA SER A 489 -9.04 5.99 -22.20
C SER A 489 -9.90 5.45 -23.35
N ARG A 490 -10.71 4.42 -23.09
CA ARG A 490 -11.66 3.88 -24.10
C ARG A 490 -12.72 4.89 -24.49
N ILE A 491 -13.23 5.69 -23.55
CA ILE A 491 -14.20 6.77 -23.84
C ILE A 491 -13.58 7.83 -24.75
N ILE A 492 -12.34 8.26 -24.48
CA ILE A 492 -11.64 9.24 -25.32
C ILE A 492 -11.34 8.65 -26.71
N GLN A 493 -10.95 7.37 -26.81
CA GLN A 493 -10.76 6.69 -28.11
C GLN A 493 -12.07 6.58 -28.92
N ALA A 494 -13.18 6.27 -28.26
CA ALA A 494 -14.50 6.28 -28.88
C ALA A 494 -14.92 7.70 -29.31
N TRP A 495 -14.59 8.71 -28.51
CA TRP A 495 -14.82 10.13 -28.83
C TRP A 495 -14.03 10.58 -30.07
N GLN A 496 -12.77 10.14 -30.22
CA GLN A 496 -12.01 10.33 -31.46
C GLN A 496 -12.72 9.68 -32.66
N THR A 497 -13.25 8.47 -32.47
CA THR A 497 -13.96 7.72 -33.53
C THR A 497 -15.23 8.44 -34.00
N ILE A 498 -15.98 9.05 -33.08
CA ILE A 498 -17.18 9.86 -33.40
C ILE A 498 -16.80 11.03 -34.31
N HIS A 499 -15.79 11.81 -33.93
CA HIS A 499 -15.30 12.95 -34.69
C HIS A 499 -14.73 12.56 -36.07
N LEU A 500 -13.97 11.45 -36.13
CA LEU A 500 -13.47 10.90 -37.40
C LEU A 500 -14.61 10.49 -38.35
N ARG A 501 -15.71 9.93 -37.83
CA ARG A 501 -16.89 9.56 -38.63
C ARG A 501 -17.70 10.76 -39.09
N ASN A 502 -17.81 11.78 -38.25
CA ASN A 502 -18.58 12.99 -38.53
C ASN A 502 -17.81 14.03 -39.35
N ASN A 503 -16.52 13.80 -39.64
CA ASN A 503 -15.61 14.76 -40.27
C ASN A 503 -15.53 16.11 -39.52
N THR A 504 -15.78 16.10 -38.22
CA THR A 504 -15.54 17.23 -37.34
C THR A 504 -14.18 17.02 -36.67
N PRO A 505 -13.20 17.92 -36.81
CA PRO A 505 -11.92 17.75 -36.14
C PRO A 505 -12.00 18.22 -34.67
N ILE A 506 -11.44 17.41 -33.76
CA ILE A 506 -11.12 17.86 -32.40
C ILE A 506 -9.89 18.77 -32.49
N SER A 507 -9.87 19.91 -31.79
CA SER A 507 -8.66 20.73 -31.76
C SER A 507 -7.52 20.09 -30.97
N ASP A 508 -6.26 20.31 -31.37
CA ASP A 508 -5.07 19.79 -30.67
C ASP A 508 -5.06 20.21 -29.20
N ARG A 509 -5.44 21.46 -28.92
CA ARG A 509 -5.58 21.97 -27.56
C ARG A 509 -6.61 21.19 -26.74
N THR A 510 -7.82 21.00 -27.25
CA THR A 510 -8.91 20.34 -26.51
C THR A 510 -8.62 18.85 -26.29
N PHE A 511 -8.10 18.16 -27.31
CA PHE A 511 -7.76 16.75 -27.20
C PHE A 511 -6.68 16.51 -26.14
N TRP A 512 -5.53 17.17 -26.27
CA TRP A 512 -4.42 16.97 -25.32
C TRP A 512 -4.71 17.54 -23.94
N GLY A 513 -5.50 18.62 -23.86
CA GLY A 513 -6.01 19.13 -22.60
C GLY A 513 -6.83 18.08 -21.86
N THR A 514 -7.70 17.37 -22.57
CA THR A 514 -8.50 16.26 -22.03
C THR A 514 -7.60 15.13 -21.53
N VAL A 515 -6.65 14.67 -22.36
CA VAL A 515 -5.75 13.55 -22.03
C VAL A 515 -4.85 13.86 -20.82
N TYR A 516 -4.21 15.03 -20.79
CA TYR A 516 -3.35 15.40 -19.65
C TYR A 516 -4.15 15.72 -18.38
N SER A 517 -5.38 16.24 -18.54
CA SER A 517 -6.28 16.41 -17.41
C SER A 517 -6.71 15.08 -16.80
N MET A 518 -6.95 14.06 -17.63
CA MET A 518 -7.19 12.70 -17.17
C MET A 518 -5.97 12.19 -16.39
N ALA A 519 -4.75 12.39 -16.91
CA ALA A 519 -3.52 12.00 -16.21
C ALA A 519 -3.42 12.60 -14.81
N LEU A 520 -3.67 13.90 -14.65
CA LEU A 520 -3.71 14.55 -13.34
C LEU A 520 -4.82 13.98 -12.45
N GLY A 521 -6.03 13.86 -13.00
CA GLY A 521 -7.20 13.42 -12.25
C GLY A 521 -7.11 11.98 -11.75
N VAL A 522 -6.55 11.04 -12.52
CA VAL A 522 -6.41 9.64 -12.08
C VAL A 522 -5.28 9.45 -11.06
N ASN A 523 -4.21 10.25 -11.14
CA ASN A 523 -3.15 10.21 -10.12
C ASN A 523 -3.61 10.90 -8.84
N TYR A 524 -4.27 12.04 -8.93
CA TYR A 524 -4.71 12.76 -7.74
C TYR A 524 -5.93 12.08 -7.11
N GLY A 525 -6.81 11.49 -7.93
CA GLY A 525 -7.93 10.67 -7.49
C GLY A 525 -7.52 9.46 -6.64
N ALA A 526 -6.27 8.99 -6.75
CA ALA A 526 -5.72 7.88 -5.97
C ALA A 526 -5.73 8.10 -4.46
N PHE A 527 -5.67 9.37 -4.00
CA PHE A 527 -5.73 9.74 -2.58
C PHE A 527 -7.02 10.49 -2.21
N SER A 528 -8.10 10.32 -2.98
CA SER A 528 -9.35 11.08 -2.79
C SER A 528 -10.21 10.58 -1.63
N LEU A 529 -11.43 10.07 -1.88
CA LEU A 529 -12.46 9.86 -0.86
C LEU A 529 -12.44 8.46 -0.26
N ALA A 530 -11.95 7.46 -1.00
CA ALA A 530 -11.96 6.07 -0.58
C ALA A 530 -10.55 5.46 -0.60
N PHE A 531 -10.26 4.57 0.36
CA PHE A 531 -9.04 3.77 0.35
C PHE A 531 -8.92 2.90 -0.90
N SER A 532 -10.05 2.41 -1.41
CA SER A 532 -10.13 1.63 -2.64
C SER A 532 -9.87 2.44 -3.89
N ALA A 533 -9.74 3.78 -3.80
CA ALA A 533 -9.43 4.60 -4.97
C ALA A 533 -8.05 4.28 -5.56
N SER A 534 -7.15 3.70 -4.76
CA SER A 534 -5.87 3.16 -5.22
C SER A 534 -5.44 1.95 -4.41
N LEU A 535 -4.63 1.08 -5.02
CA LEU A 535 -3.96 -0.01 -4.28
C LEU A 535 -3.06 0.51 -3.17
N ALA A 536 -2.38 1.63 -3.44
CA ALA A 536 -1.52 2.28 -2.48
C ALA A 536 -2.31 2.79 -1.25
N GLY A 537 -3.57 3.23 -1.43
CA GLY A 537 -4.46 3.59 -0.32
C GLY A 537 -4.82 2.41 0.58
N MET A 538 -5.01 1.22 0.02
CA MET A 538 -5.21 -0.01 0.80
C MET A 538 -3.93 -0.42 1.54
N LEU A 539 -2.79 -0.41 0.85
CA LEU A 539 -1.49 -0.69 1.47
C LEU A 539 -1.20 0.27 2.64
N TRP A 540 -1.45 1.56 2.42
CA TRP A 540 -1.30 2.60 3.44
C TRP A 540 -2.14 2.31 4.68
N ARG A 541 -3.43 1.97 4.51
CA ARG A 541 -4.31 1.63 5.62
C ARG A 541 -3.84 0.40 6.38
N ASP A 542 -3.39 -0.63 5.67
CA ASP A 542 -2.97 -1.89 6.28
C ASP A 542 -1.65 -1.71 7.06
N ILE A 543 -0.71 -0.89 6.55
CA ILE A 543 0.52 -0.51 7.28
C ILE A 543 0.16 0.22 8.58
N LEU A 544 -0.75 1.19 8.53
CA LEU A 544 -1.17 1.93 9.72
C LEU A 544 -1.89 1.03 10.73
N GLY A 545 -2.73 0.11 10.25
CA GLY A 545 -3.38 -0.89 11.09
C GLY A 545 -2.37 -1.75 11.87
N ARG A 546 -1.28 -2.18 11.22
CA ARG A 546 -0.16 -2.90 11.85
C ARG A 546 0.64 -2.05 12.85
N LYS A 547 0.47 -0.73 12.82
CA LYS A 547 1.09 0.22 13.76
C LYS A 547 0.10 0.77 14.79
N HIS A 548 -1.04 0.09 14.95
CA HIS A 548 -2.11 0.48 15.86
C HIS A 548 -2.71 1.87 15.58
N ILE A 549 -2.49 2.43 14.38
CA ILE A 549 -3.09 3.68 13.91
C ILE A 549 -4.31 3.30 13.06
N ARG A 550 -5.51 3.42 13.63
CA ARG A 550 -6.76 3.13 12.91
C ARG A 550 -7.32 4.41 12.30
N VAL A 551 -7.48 4.41 10.98
CA VAL A 551 -8.08 5.53 10.23
C VAL A 551 -9.43 5.09 9.67
N GLY A 552 -10.50 5.78 10.06
CA GLY A 552 -11.85 5.51 9.54
C GLY A 552 -12.03 6.02 8.10
N GLY A 553 -12.92 5.41 7.32
CA GLY A 553 -13.19 5.86 5.94
C GLY A 553 -13.71 7.30 5.85
N LEU A 554 -14.60 7.70 6.76
CA LEU A 554 -15.09 9.09 6.83
C LEU A 554 -14.00 10.09 7.23
N GLU A 555 -13.09 9.68 8.12
CA GLU A 555 -11.95 10.50 8.51
C GLU A 555 -10.99 10.69 7.34
N PHE A 556 -10.68 9.60 6.64
CA PHE A 556 -9.91 9.62 5.40
C PHE A 556 -10.49 10.58 4.37
N ALA A 557 -11.78 10.44 4.06
CA ALA A 557 -12.47 11.33 3.14
C ALA A 557 -12.45 12.79 3.61
N ARG A 558 -12.70 13.05 4.90
CA ARG A 558 -12.75 14.41 5.46
C ARG A 558 -11.41 15.13 5.36
N VAL A 559 -10.30 14.45 5.62
CA VAL A 559 -8.96 15.04 5.55
C VAL A 559 -8.52 15.22 4.09
N ASN A 560 -8.80 14.24 3.24
CA ASN A 560 -8.36 14.30 1.84
C ASN A 560 -9.21 15.19 0.95
N LEU A 561 -10.51 15.39 1.23
CA LEU A 561 -11.40 16.23 0.42
C LEU A 561 -10.85 17.67 0.20
N PRO A 562 -10.43 18.43 1.22
CA PRO A 562 -9.82 19.74 1.00
C PRO A 562 -8.47 19.66 0.28
N ILE A 563 -7.66 18.61 0.51
CA ILE A 563 -6.37 18.39 -0.16
C ILE A 563 -6.60 18.17 -1.66
N ILE A 564 -7.48 17.25 -2.04
CA ILE A 564 -7.75 16.95 -3.45
C ILE A 564 -8.40 18.15 -4.15
N ALA A 565 -9.28 18.89 -3.47
CA ALA A 565 -9.91 20.08 -4.02
C ALA A 565 -8.86 21.13 -4.43
N ILE A 566 -7.94 21.51 -3.53
CA ILE A 566 -6.91 22.49 -3.87
C ILE A 566 -5.96 21.95 -4.95
N CYS A 567 -5.57 20.67 -4.87
CA CYS A 567 -4.67 20.06 -5.85
C CYS A 567 -5.27 20.07 -7.26
N MET A 568 -6.55 19.72 -7.39
CA MET A 568 -7.23 19.72 -8.69
C MET A 568 -7.45 21.14 -9.21
N VAL A 569 -7.85 22.09 -8.37
CA VAL A 569 -8.02 23.49 -8.80
C VAL A 569 -6.69 24.05 -9.32
N VAL A 570 -5.60 23.87 -8.58
CA VAL A 570 -4.27 24.36 -8.99
C VAL A 570 -3.78 23.62 -10.23
N GLY A 571 -3.78 22.28 -10.21
CA GLY A 571 -3.28 21.46 -11.31
C GLY A 571 -4.02 21.72 -12.62
N LEU A 572 -5.35 21.79 -12.59
CA LEU A 572 -6.15 22.06 -13.79
C LEU A 572 -6.00 23.51 -14.27
N THR A 573 -5.92 24.49 -13.38
CA THR A 573 -5.71 25.90 -13.77
C THR A 573 -4.36 26.09 -14.45
N VAL A 574 -3.30 25.50 -13.88
CA VAL A 574 -1.95 25.55 -14.47
C VAL A 574 -1.92 24.80 -15.80
N LEU A 575 -2.57 23.64 -15.88
CA LEU A 575 -2.71 22.91 -17.12
C LEU A 575 -3.39 23.78 -18.18
N ILE A 576 -4.57 24.37 -17.89
CA ILE A 576 -5.28 25.28 -18.80
C ILE A 576 -4.34 26.39 -19.29
N GLY A 577 -3.65 27.10 -18.39
CA GLY A 577 -2.69 28.13 -18.79
C GLY A 577 -1.62 27.59 -19.76
N GLN A 578 -1.03 26.44 -19.45
CA GLN A 578 -0.01 25.81 -20.29
C GLN A 578 -0.53 25.41 -21.67
N ILE A 579 -1.69 24.73 -21.77
CA ILE A 579 -2.21 24.29 -23.08
C ILE A 579 -2.62 25.46 -23.97
N TYR A 580 -3.08 26.57 -23.40
CA TYR A 580 -3.36 27.78 -24.18
C TYR A 580 -2.10 28.44 -24.73
N VAL A 581 -0.97 28.32 -24.02
CA VAL A 581 0.33 28.85 -24.47
C VAL A 581 0.99 27.92 -25.48
N VAL A 582 0.96 26.61 -25.25
CA VAL A 582 1.77 25.63 -26.01
C VAL A 582 1.02 25.04 -27.21
N ARG A 583 -0.32 25.05 -27.23
CA ARG A 583 -1.12 24.37 -28.24
C ARG A 583 -2.11 25.28 -28.96
N GLY A 584 -2.22 25.07 -30.27
CA GLY A 584 -3.13 25.78 -31.16
C GLY A 584 -4.51 25.13 -31.25
N GLU A 585 -5.40 25.82 -31.96
CA GLU A 585 -6.79 25.38 -32.22
C GLU A 585 -6.92 24.53 -33.49
N GLY A 586 -5.81 24.32 -34.20
CA GLY A 586 -5.79 23.45 -35.37
C GLY A 586 -6.23 22.02 -35.05
N PRO A 587 -6.67 21.27 -36.06
CA PRO A 587 -7.11 19.89 -35.92
C PRO A 587 -6.03 19.00 -35.30
N TYR A 588 -6.43 18.19 -34.32
CA TYR A 588 -5.66 17.06 -33.81
C TYR A 588 -5.66 15.95 -34.86
N TYR A 589 -4.50 15.63 -35.41
CA TYR A 589 -4.36 14.51 -36.33
C TYR A 589 -3.77 13.30 -35.61
N VAL A 590 -4.50 12.19 -35.63
CA VAL A 590 -3.88 10.87 -35.52
C VAL A 590 -3.22 10.63 -36.88
N ALA A 591 -1.90 10.81 -36.98
CA ALA A 591 -1.17 10.25 -38.10
C ALA A 591 -1.41 8.73 -38.07
N LYS A 592 -2.01 8.20 -39.14
CA LYS A 592 -2.29 6.77 -39.32
C LYS A 592 -1.03 5.93 -39.22
#